data_AF-A0A2P5N7G6-F1
#
_entry.id   AF-A0A2P5N7G6-F1
#
_cell.length_a   1.000
_cell.length_b   1.000
_cell.length_c   1.000
_cell.angle_alpha   90.00
_cell.angle_beta   90.00
_cell.angle_gamma   90.00
#
_symmetry.space_group_name_H-M   'P 1'
#
loop_
_entity.id
_entity.type
_entity.pdbx_description
1 polymer ?
#
loop_
_entity_poly.entity_id
_entity_poly.type
_entity_poly.pdbx_seq_one_letter_code
_entity_poly.pdbx_strand_id
1 'polypeptide(L)'
;MLTGLSGAAWRVYAAPEDVAQEAMLSRIEGISIIVVMALIILAFLFHLRNLQAKFLATCKEEKQLALYFQSPAGLPEGSVRATIALLIVTISLFFMGLSVAVSNGPDIPQALSGLLGTIIGFYFGSRKPGGEGESVVQQQARETTEQRDQAVAKNNENVATSLLEKASTGLSIARTIAGLLPEEVGGKYLKVADKIEQGVKTAQDLLGSGDNTQAINKAQEITKVIDSEGPLADLVGNAAKSFGSVLGTVVPPAGLILALVAATLKLTGIFHQKWKARVLHLPFSPAAGLGLALVDANTGFALMLHSPIFNAAFQHKLQDPAFLKQATDDFLSESDVDTLLEKYGAEGGFTSGLSFQEGLEEFRRTAADNELKVLLQAKDPTLLGPAGGYDAVLEAVDKIHQDPNALKDLDALIVTTEKLQAEDQPVEKIISEILRRQPT
;
A
#
# COMPACT_ATOMS: atom_id res chain seq x y z
N MET A 1 37.38 56.61 -42.31
CA MET A 1 38.39 56.63 -41.23
C MET A 1 37.66 56.09 -40.00
N LEU A 2 37.90 54.86 -39.52
CA LEU A 2 39.10 54.36 -38.81
C LEU A 2 39.42 55.20 -37.56
N THR A 3 39.59 54.65 -36.34
CA THR A 3 39.59 53.25 -35.84
C THR A 3 38.28 52.97 -35.03
N GLY A 4 38.12 52.06 -34.04
CA GLY A 4 39.00 51.12 -33.31
C GLY A 4 38.22 50.16 -32.38
N LEU A 5 38.88 49.48 -31.42
CA LEU A 5 38.29 48.44 -30.53
C LEU A 5 38.85 48.46 -29.08
N SER A 6 38.09 47.82 -28.19
CA SER A 6 38.48 47.10 -26.94
C SER A 6 38.25 47.76 -25.58
N GLY A 7 37.92 46.93 -24.57
CA GLY A 7 37.66 47.34 -23.19
C GLY A 7 36.74 46.39 -22.40
N ALA A 8 36.98 45.08 -22.42
CA ALA A 8 36.17 44.11 -21.68
C ALA A 8 36.70 43.82 -20.26
N ALA A 9 35.79 43.39 -19.39
CA ALA A 9 36.00 42.62 -18.16
C ALA A 9 36.89 43.21 -17.04
N TRP A 10 36.23 43.68 -15.97
CA TRP A 10 36.71 43.56 -14.59
C TRP A 10 35.58 43.06 -13.68
N ARG A 11 35.35 41.74 -13.66
CA ARG A 11 34.80 41.08 -12.48
C ARG A 11 35.97 40.81 -11.55
N VAL A 12 35.95 41.40 -10.36
CA VAL A 12 36.89 41.03 -9.29
C VAL A 12 36.56 39.60 -8.87
N TYR A 13 37.46 38.66 -9.20
CA TYR A 13 37.46 37.33 -8.59
C TYR A 13 38.12 37.46 -7.20
N ALA A 14 37.40 37.15 -6.14
CA ALA A 14 38.00 36.86 -4.84
C ALA A 14 38.86 35.59 -4.97
N ALA A 15 39.98 35.50 -4.24
CA ALA A 15 40.85 34.34 -4.34
C ALA A 15 40.19 33.12 -3.66
N PRO A 16 40.43 31.89 -4.14
CA PRO A 16 39.81 30.69 -3.57
C PRO A 16 40.24 30.40 -2.12
N GLU A 17 41.37 30.93 -1.67
CA GLU A 17 41.83 30.81 -0.29
C GLU A 17 40.98 31.66 0.67
N ASP A 18 40.65 32.91 0.29
CA ASP A 18 39.83 33.83 1.09
C ASP A 18 38.45 33.21 1.38
N VAL A 19 37.80 32.69 0.33
CA VAL A 19 36.46 32.07 0.40
C VAL A 19 36.50 30.77 1.23
N ALA A 20 37.58 29.99 1.14
CA ALA A 20 37.75 28.78 1.94
C ALA A 20 37.97 29.12 3.43
N GLN A 21 38.69 30.20 3.73
CA GLN A 21 38.99 30.64 5.09
C GLN A 21 37.77 31.26 5.78
N GLU A 22 36.97 32.09 5.08
CA GLU A 22 35.66 32.56 5.57
C GLU A 22 34.68 31.40 5.80
N ALA A 23 34.62 30.43 4.87
CA ALA A 23 33.77 29.25 5.03
C ALA A 23 34.23 28.34 6.18
N MET A 24 35.52 28.28 6.48
CA MET A 24 36.07 27.53 7.61
C MET A 24 35.78 28.22 8.94
N LEU A 25 35.94 29.55 9.02
CA LEU A 25 35.60 30.34 10.21
C LEU A 25 34.10 30.27 10.53
N SER A 26 33.24 30.47 9.53
CA SER A 26 31.77 30.34 9.67
C SER A 26 31.35 28.95 10.17
N ARG A 27 32.02 27.88 9.73
CA ARG A 27 31.78 26.51 10.23
C ARG A 27 32.23 26.33 11.69
N ILE A 28 33.36 26.94 12.09
CA ILE A 28 33.85 26.87 13.48
C ILE A 28 32.92 27.63 14.42
N GLU A 29 32.42 28.80 14.02
CA GLU A 29 31.43 29.58 14.78
C GLU A 29 30.12 28.81 14.94
N GLY A 30 29.57 28.24 13.86
CA GLY A 30 28.36 27.42 13.91
C GLY A 30 28.49 26.19 14.82
N ILE A 31 29.63 25.50 14.79
CA ILE A 31 29.91 24.36 15.69
C ILE A 31 29.98 24.83 17.15
N SER A 32 30.63 25.96 17.44
CA SER A 32 30.76 26.48 18.80
C SER A 32 29.41 26.81 19.45
N ILE A 33 28.47 27.39 18.69
CA ILE A 33 27.11 27.71 19.13
C ILE A 33 26.35 26.42 19.49
N ILE A 34 26.45 25.39 18.66
CA ILE A 34 25.80 24.09 18.91
C ILE A 34 26.36 23.43 20.18
N VAL A 35 27.68 23.47 20.39
CA VAL A 35 28.32 22.92 21.60
C VAL A 35 27.86 23.65 22.86
N VAL A 36 27.81 24.99 22.85
CA VAL A 36 27.34 25.78 24.01
C VAL A 36 25.85 25.49 24.30
N MET A 37 25.01 25.41 23.27
CA MET A 37 23.60 25.06 23.44
C MET A 37 23.42 23.65 24.02
N ALA A 38 24.20 22.67 23.56
CA ALA A 38 24.20 21.32 24.11
C ALA A 38 24.62 21.29 25.60
N LEU A 39 25.63 22.07 25.98
CA LEU A 39 26.07 22.20 27.39
C LEU A 39 24.99 22.83 28.28
N ILE A 40 24.27 23.84 27.79
CA ILE A 40 23.14 24.46 28.51
C ILE A 40 22.05 23.39 28.78
N ILE A 41 21.61 22.67 27.74
CA ILE A 41 20.60 21.62 27.87
C ILE A 41 21.05 20.52 28.85
N LEU A 42 22.32 20.11 28.77
CA LEU A 42 22.88 19.05 29.62
C LEU A 42 23.00 19.50 31.09
N ALA A 43 23.34 20.76 31.36
CA ALA A 43 23.32 21.34 32.70
C ALA A 43 21.89 21.37 33.30
N PHE A 44 20.89 21.70 32.49
CA PHE A 44 19.48 21.67 32.90
C PHE A 44 18.97 20.26 33.19
N LEU A 45 19.34 19.27 32.38
CA LEU A 45 19.03 17.85 32.64
C LEU A 45 19.72 17.34 33.92
N PHE A 46 20.97 17.75 34.17
CA PHE A 46 21.68 17.44 35.41
C PHE A 46 21.01 18.07 36.64
N HIS A 47 20.51 19.30 36.52
CA HIS A 47 19.76 19.98 37.57
C HIS A 47 18.45 19.23 37.91
N LEU A 48 17.68 18.81 36.91
CA LEU A 48 16.48 17.99 37.10
C LEU A 48 16.79 16.66 37.81
N ARG A 49 17.86 15.98 37.42
CA ARG A 49 18.30 14.72 38.07
C ARG A 49 18.68 14.93 39.54
N ASN A 50 19.31 16.06 39.88
CA ASN A 50 19.64 16.42 41.26
C ASN A 50 18.38 16.73 42.09
N LEU A 51 17.40 17.44 41.51
CA LEU A 51 16.09 17.68 42.15
C LEU A 51 15.33 16.37 42.41
N GLN A 52 15.31 15.46 41.43
CA GLN A 52 14.67 14.15 41.57
C GLN A 52 15.32 13.32 42.68
N ALA A 53 16.66 13.31 42.76
CA ALA A 53 17.39 12.59 43.80
C ALA A 53 17.10 13.14 45.21
N LYS A 54 17.01 14.46 45.36
CA LYS A 54 16.65 15.11 46.63
C LYS A 54 15.19 14.83 47.02
N PHE A 55 14.26 14.95 46.08
CA PHE A 55 12.85 14.69 46.34
C PHE A 55 12.60 13.22 46.74
N LEU A 56 13.25 12.27 46.06
CA LEU A 56 13.21 10.86 46.43
C LEU A 56 13.77 10.59 47.84
N ALA A 57 14.84 11.28 48.24
CA ALA A 57 15.40 11.17 49.59
C ALA A 57 14.41 11.66 50.65
N THR A 58 13.84 12.85 50.48
CA THR A 58 12.86 13.42 51.42
C THR A 58 11.57 12.59 51.50
N CYS A 59 11.02 12.13 50.37
CA CYS A 59 9.83 11.25 50.38
C CYS A 59 10.08 9.90 51.05
N LYS A 60 11.33 9.42 51.07
CA LYS A 60 11.73 8.17 51.75
C LYS A 60 11.86 8.36 53.27
N GLU A 61 12.30 9.54 53.71
CA GLU A 61 12.36 9.89 55.14
C GLU A 61 10.95 10.09 55.73
N GLU A 62 10.06 10.79 55.02
CA GLU A 62 8.68 11.08 55.49
C GLU A 62 7.67 9.93 55.23
N LYS A 63 8.11 8.81 54.67
CA LYS A 63 7.29 7.63 54.31
C LYS A 63 6.14 7.88 53.33
N GLN A 64 6.09 9.02 52.64
CA GLN A 64 5.03 9.36 51.67
C GLN A 64 5.39 8.97 50.23
N LEU A 65 5.76 7.71 50.00
CA LEU A 65 6.13 7.19 48.68
C LEU A 65 5.02 7.27 47.62
N ALA A 66 3.74 7.29 48.02
CA ALA A 66 2.60 7.42 47.11
C ALA A 66 2.63 8.74 46.31
N LEU A 67 3.08 9.84 46.94
CA LEU A 67 3.15 11.16 46.30
C LEU A 67 4.23 11.22 45.20
N TYR A 68 5.31 10.44 45.36
CA TYR A 68 6.37 10.31 44.36
C TYR A 68 5.88 9.55 43.10
N PHE A 69 5.07 8.50 43.27
CA PHE A 69 4.54 7.72 42.14
C PHE A 69 3.40 8.42 41.38
N GLN A 70 2.69 9.35 42.01
CA GLN A 70 1.65 10.17 41.37
C GLN A 70 2.23 11.39 40.64
N SER A 71 3.46 11.79 40.96
CA SER A 71 4.12 12.97 40.39
C SER A 71 4.73 12.69 39.01
N PRO A 72 4.42 13.48 37.95
CA PRO A 72 5.04 13.31 36.63
C PRO A 72 6.57 13.37 36.69
N ALA A 73 7.23 12.33 36.17
CA ALA A 73 8.68 12.14 36.18
C ALA A 73 9.34 12.10 37.59
N GLY A 74 8.59 11.90 38.67
CA GLY A 74 9.15 11.81 40.03
C GLY A 74 9.72 13.13 40.56
N LEU A 75 9.14 14.25 40.14
CA LEU A 75 9.53 15.62 40.54
C LEU A 75 8.32 16.36 41.14
N PRO A 76 8.51 17.31 42.07
CA PRO A 76 7.41 18.08 42.64
C PRO A 76 6.59 18.79 41.55
N GLU A 77 5.26 18.84 41.73
CA GLU A 77 4.36 19.47 40.76
C GLU A 77 4.81 20.90 40.39
N GLY A 78 4.75 21.20 39.09
CA GLY A 78 5.24 22.48 38.55
C GLY A 78 6.76 22.58 38.32
N SER A 79 7.59 21.71 38.91
CA SER A 79 9.06 21.79 38.72
C SER A 79 9.49 21.57 37.27
N VAL A 80 8.88 20.60 36.57
CA VAL A 80 9.14 20.35 35.15
C VAL A 80 8.74 21.57 34.29
N ARG A 81 7.59 22.19 34.60
CA ARG A 81 7.10 23.40 33.91
C ARG A 81 8.03 24.60 34.18
N ALA A 82 8.53 24.74 35.41
CA ALA A 82 9.51 25.75 35.81
C ALA A 82 10.82 25.61 35.03
N THR A 83 11.34 24.39 34.93
CA THR A 83 12.59 24.12 34.21
C THR A 83 12.46 24.36 32.71
N ILE A 84 11.33 23.97 32.09
CA ILE A 84 11.08 24.27 30.66
C ILE A 84 10.99 25.79 30.43
N ALA A 85 10.28 26.53 31.30
CA ALA A 85 10.20 27.98 31.21
C ALA A 85 11.58 28.65 31.38
N LEU A 86 12.38 28.22 32.37
CA LEU A 86 13.73 28.74 32.58
C LEU A 86 14.66 28.42 31.41
N LEU A 87 14.59 27.20 30.85
CA LEU A 87 15.36 26.79 29.68
C LEU A 87 15.05 27.68 28.47
N ILE A 88 13.76 27.95 28.18
CA ILE A 88 13.38 28.82 27.07
C ILE A 88 13.89 30.26 27.30
N VAL A 89 13.74 30.80 28.52
CA VAL A 89 14.29 32.13 28.85
C VAL A 89 15.81 32.19 28.72
N THR A 90 16.55 31.18 29.19
CA THR A 90 18.01 31.11 29.05
C THR A 90 18.43 31.01 27.58
N ILE A 91 17.74 30.20 26.76
CA ILE A 91 18.01 30.10 25.33
C ILE A 91 17.69 31.43 24.62
N SER A 92 16.57 32.08 24.93
CA SER A 92 16.22 33.39 24.35
C SER A 92 17.23 34.48 24.73
N LEU A 93 17.71 34.50 25.97
CA LEU A 93 18.78 35.43 26.41
C LEU A 93 20.12 35.13 25.74
N PHE A 94 20.45 33.86 25.50
CA PHE A 94 21.65 33.47 24.76
C PHE A 94 21.59 33.95 23.29
N PHE A 95 20.46 33.74 22.61
CA PHE A 95 20.26 34.25 21.25
C PHE A 95 20.24 35.79 21.18
N MET A 96 19.70 36.47 22.20
CA MET A 96 19.74 37.93 22.31
C MET A 96 21.17 38.45 22.53
N GLY A 97 21.96 37.79 23.39
CA GLY A 97 23.38 38.11 23.58
C GLY A 97 24.19 37.90 22.30
N LEU A 98 23.90 36.83 21.55
CA LEU A 98 24.52 36.56 20.25
C LEU A 98 24.12 37.61 19.19
N SER A 99 22.85 38.04 19.13
CA SER A 99 22.43 39.06 18.15
C SER A 99 23.10 40.41 18.42
N VAL A 100 23.24 40.81 19.68
CA VAL A 100 23.96 42.04 20.09
C VAL A 100 25.47 41.94 19.85
N ALA A 101 26.05 40.74 19.91
CA ALA A 101 27.47 40.54 19.62
C ALA A 101 27.80 40.50 18.11
N VAL A 102 26.88 39.99 17.28
CA VAL A 102 27.06 39.84 15.82
C VAL A 102 26.55 41.06 15.04
N SER A 103 25.58 41.80 15.57
CA SER A 103 25.09 43.05 14.98
C SER A 103 25.27 44.23 15.95
N ASN A 104 25.95 45.28 15.51
CA ASN A 104 26.20 46.50 16.28
C ASN A 104 24.94 47.40 16.40
N GLY A 105 23.80 46.82 16.81
CA GLY A 105 22.52 47.51 16.93
C GLY A 105 21.57 46.80 17.92
N PRO A 106 20.83 47.53 18.76
CA PRO A 106 19.98 46.95 19.81
C PRO A 106 18.58 46.52 19.30
N ASP A 107 18.47 46.05 18.06
CA ASP A 107 17.19 45.66 17.46
C ASP A 107 16.79 44.24 17.88
N ILE A 108 16.05 44.16 19.00
CA ILE A 108 15.47 42.92 19.50
C ILE A 108 14.38 42.44 18.52
N PRO A 109 14.48 41.23 17.92
CA PRO A 109 13.45 40.74 16.99
C PRO A 109 12.07 40.67 17.67
N GLN A 110 11.06 41.33 17.08
CA GLN A 110 9.70 41.40 17.66
C GLN A 110 9.10 40.03 18.01
N ALA A 111 9.44 38.98 17.24
CA ALA A 111 9.02 37.61 17.53
C ALA A 111 9.56 37.06 18.87
N LEU A 112 10.80 37.40 19.25
CA LEU A 112 11.39 37.00 20.54
C LEU A 112 10.77 37.80 21.70
N SER A 113 10.54 39.09 21.52
CA SER A 113 9.83 39.93 22.52
C SER A 113 8.40 39.44 22.76
N GLY A 114 7.69 39.03 21.70
CA GLY A 114 6.37 38.41 21.80
C GLY A 114 6.41 37.08 22.56
N LEU A 115 7.34 36.18 22.20
CA LEU A 115 7.51 34.88 22.87
C LEU A 115 7.86 35.03 24.36
N LEU A 116 8.81 35.90 24.70
CA LEU A 116 9.17 36.23 26.08
C LEU A 116 7.99 36.85 26.83
N GLY A 117 7.26 37.78 26.22
CA GLY A 117 6.05 38.38 26.80
C GLY A 117 4.96 37.35 27.12
N THR A 118 4.67 36.43 26.18
CA THR A 118 3.70 35.34 26.39
C THR A 118 4.14 34.37 27.48
N ILE A 119 5.42 33.98 27.52
CA ILE A 119 5.93 33.04 28.52
C ILE A 119 6.02 33.69 29.91
N ILE A 120 6.45 34.95 30.00
CA ILE A 120 6.48 35.72 31.26
C ILE A 120 5.03 35.95 31.75
N GLY A 121 4.09 36.29 30.87
CA GLY A 121 2.67 36.40 31.22
C GLY A 121 2.09 35.09 31.74
N PHE A 122 2.36 33.97 31.05
CA PHE A 122 1.89 32.63 31.41
C PHE A 122 2.51 32.07 32.70
N TYR A 123 3.71 32.56 33.10
CA TYR A 123 4.45 32.03 34.26
C TYR A 123 4.43 32.96 35.49
N PHE A 124 4.39 34.28 35.30
CA PHE A 124 4.35 35.28 36.38
C PHE A 124 2.98 35.97 36.53
N GLY A 125 2.11 35.95 35.52
CA GLY A 125 0.77 36.56 35.59
C GLY A 125 -0.17 35.89 36.60
N SER A 126 0.13 34.67 37.04
CA SER A 126 -0.65 33.91 38.04
C SER A 126 -0.26 34.19 39.50
N ARG A 127 0.51 35.26 39.79
CA ARG A 127 0.88 35.66 41.15
C ARG A 127 0.75 37.15 41.45
N LYS A 128 -0.46 37.70 41.29
CA LYS A 128 -0.93 38.88 42.04
C LYS A 128 -2.46 38.89 42.13
N PRO A 129 -3.05 39.04 43.34
CA PRO A 129 -4.49 39.24 43.47
C PRO A 129 -4.85 40.71 43.20
N GLY A 130 -5.73 40.94 42.23
CA GLY A 130 -6.40 42.22 41.99
C GLY A 130 -6.02 42.94 40.69
N GLY A 131 -7.02 43.22 39.86
CA GLY A 131 -6.96 44.19 38.76
C GLY A 131 -7.14 43.62 37.36
N GLU A 132 -8.40 43.55 36.91
CA GLU A 132 -8.90 43.59 35.50
C GLU A 132 -8.39 42.58 34.45
N GLY A 133 -7.26 41.88 34.65
CA GLY A 133 -6.74 40.89 33.70
C GLY A 133 -7.45 39.53 33.67
N GLU A 134 -8.34 39.28 34.64
CA GLU A 134 -9.02 37.98 34.81
C GLU A 134 -10.00 37.67 33.68
N SER A 135 -10.64 38.69 33.10
CA SER A 135 -11.55 38.56 31.95
C SER A 135 -10.79 38.14 30.67
N VAL A 136 -9.67 38.81 30.36
CA VAL A 136 -8.90 38.57 29.12
C VAL A 136 -8.26 37.18 29.13
N VAL A 137 -7.65 36.77 30.26
CA VAL A 137 -7.04 35.44 30.37
C VAL A 137 -8.10 34.33 30.34
N GLN A 138 -9.25 34.54 31.00
CA GLN A 138 -10.33 33.56 31.00
C GLN A 138 -11.04 33.49 29.64
N GLN A 139 -11.16 34.59 28.90
CA GLN A 139 -11.66 34.62 27.53
C GLN A 139 -10.68 33.93 26.56
N GLN A 140 -9.39 34.27 26.60
CA GLN A 140 -8.38 33.65 25.75
C GLN A 140 -8.23 32.13 26.03
N ALA A 141 -8.41 31.70 27.29
CA ALA A 141 -8.44 30.28 27.65
C ALA A 141 -9.70 29.57 27.13
N ARG A 142 -10.87 30.23 27.12
CA ARG A 142 -12.09 29.70 26.49
C ARG A 142 -11.93 29.59 24.98
N GLU A 143 -11.50 30.66 24.30
CA GLU A 143 -11.24 30.67 22.86
C GLU A 143 -10.22 29.57 22.44
N THR A 144 -9.16 29.37 23.23
CA THR A 144 -8.18 28.28 22.98
C THR A 144 -8.78 26.89 23.20
N THR A 145 -9.66 26.73 24.19
CA THR A 145 -10.36 25.46 24.46
C THR A 145 -11.39 25.17 23.37
N GLU A 146 -12.18 26.15 22.97
CA GLU A 146 -13.16 26.05 21.88
C GLU A 146 -12.48 25.74 20.54
N GLN A 147 -11.36 26.39 20.20
CA GLN A 147 -10.57 26.06 19.01
C GLN A 147 -10.01 24.63 19.06
N ARG A 148 -9.56 24.17 20.23
CA ARG A 148 -9.09 22.79 20.41
C ARG A 148 -10.22 21.79 20.26
N ASP A 149 -11.36 22.05 20.87
CA ASP A 149 -12.52 21.14 20.86
C ASP A 149 -13.16 21.09 19.47
N GLN A 150 -13.21 22.22 18.74
CA GLN A 150 -13.56 22.25 17.31
C GLN A 150 -12.57 21.47 16.44
N ALA A 151 -11.26 21.59 16.69
CA ALA A 151 -10.24 20.83 15.96
C ALA A 151 -10.34 19.31 16.23
N VAL A 152 -10.62 18.91 17.48
CA VAL A 152 -10.86 17.51 17.86
C VAL A 152 -12.16 16.99 17.26
N ALA A 153 -13.25 17.76 17.33
CA ALA A 153 -14.54 17.38 16.74
C ALA A 153 -14.43 17.15 15.23
N LYS A 154 -13.80 18.09 14.51
CA LYS A 154 -13.54 17.99 13.06
C LYS A 154 -12.60 16.84 12.71
N ASN A 155 -11.57 16.59 13.52
CA ASN A 155 -10.69 15.44 13.32
C ASN A 155 -11.45 14.11 13.50
N ASN A 156 -12.30 14.02 14.52
CA ASN A 156 -13.12 12.83 14.77
C ASN A 156 -14.17 12.63 13.66
N GLU A 157 -14.76 13.71 13.14
CA GLU A 157 -15.67 13.70 11.99
C GLU A 157 -14.96 13.16 10.72
N ASN A 158 -13.74 13.63 10.44
CA ASN A 158 -12.92 13.14 9.33
C ASN A 158 -12.59 11.64 9.47
N VAL A 159 -12.24 11.19 10.69
CA VAL A 159 -11.95 9.77 10.97
C VAL A 159 -13.20 8.91 10.80
N ALA A 160 -14.34 9.34 11.34
CA ALA A 160 -15.63 8.65 11.17
C ALA A 160 -15.99 8.55 9.68
N THR A 161 -15.87 9.65 8.93
CA THR A 161 -16.17 9.72 7.50
C THR A 161 -15.29 8.78 6.69
N SER A 162 -13.97 8.74 6.94
CA SER A 162 -13.05 7.84 6.23
C SER A 162 -13.31 6.35 6.56
N LEU A 163 -13.70 6.03 7.80
CA LEU A 163 -14.11 4.66 8.15
C LEU A 163 -15.45 4.27 7.51
N LEU A 164 -16.40 5.20 7.44
CA LEU A 164 -17.69 5.02 6.77
C LEU A 164 -17.55 4.86 5.26
N GLU A 165 -16.61 5.57 4.63
CA GLU A 165 -16.26 5.41 3.21
C GLU A 165 -15.74 3.99 2.96
N LYS A 166 -14.74 3.52 3.74
CA LYS A 166 -14.26 2.13 3.67
C LYS A 166 -15.36 1.10 3.89
N ALA A 167 -16.26 1.36 4.86
CA ALA A 167 -17.38 0.47 5.13
C ALA A 167 -18.38 0.43 3.97
N SER A 168 -18.59 1.56 3.28
CA SER A 168 -19.44 1.66 2.08
C SER A 168 -18.81 0.95 0.87
N THR A 169 -17.50 1.05 0.67
CA THR A 169 -16.76 0.23 -0.31
C THR A 169 -16.91 -1.26 0.01
N GLY A 170 -16.74 -1.65 1.28
CA GLY A 170 -16.93 -3.03 1.73
C GLY A 170 -18.36 -3.55 1.51
N LEU A 171 -19.38 -2.70 1.71
CA LEU A 171 -20.78 -3.01 1.39
C LEU A 171 -20.99 -3.25 -0.11
N SER A 172 -20.44 -2.38 -0.96
CA SER A 172 -20.53 -2.51 -2.41
C SER A 172 -19.93 -3.83 -2.86
N ILE A 173 -18.68 -4.10 -2.47
CA ILE A 173 -17.98 -5.36 -2.76
C ILE A 173 -18.77 -6.56 -2.25
N ALA A 174 -19.36 -6.47 -1.05
CA ALA A 174 -20.14 -7.56 -0.48
C ALA A 174 -21.40 -7.87 -1.28
N ARG A 175 -22.13 -6.85 -1.74
CA ARG A 175 -23.29 -7.02 -2.62
C ARG A 175 -22.90 -7.56 -4.00
N THR A 176 -21.83 -7.05 -4.59
CA THR A 176 -21.35 -7.51 -5.90
C THR A 176 -20.94 -8.98 -5.86
N ILE A 177 -20.15 -9.40 -4.87
CA ILE A 177 -19.76 -10.82 -4.73
C ILE A 177 -20.98 -11.70 -4.41
N ALA A 178 -21.90 -11.22 -3.57
CA ALA A 178 -23.10 -11.97 -3.24
C ALA A 178 -24.01 -12.21 -4.46
N GLY A 179 -24.09 -11.25 -5.40
CA GLY A 179 -24.85 -11.37 -6.65
C GLY A 179 -24.15 -12.14 -7.77
N LEU A 180 -22.84 -12.39 -7.67
CA LEU A 180 -22.09 -13.22 -8.63
C LEU A 180 -22.21 -14.73 -8.36
N LEU A 181 -22.33 -15.11 -7.08
CA LEU A 181 -22.20 -16.48 -6.64
C LEU A 181 -23.56 -17.19 -6.54
N PRO A 182 -23.62 -18.53 -6.68
CA PRO A 182 -24.84 -19.30 -6.48
C PRO A 182 -25.49 -19.01 -5.12
N GLU A 183 -26.82 -19.07 -5.03
CA GLU A 183 -27.60 -18.59 -3.88
C GLU A 183 -27.16 -19.22 -2.55
N GLU A 184 -26.73 -20.49 -2.57
CA GLU A 184 -26.22 -21.23 -1.40
C GLU A 184 -24.96 -20.59 -0.80
N VAL A 185 -24.16 -19.92 -1.63
CA VAL A 185 -22.93 -19.21 -1.23
C VAL A 185 -23.18 -17.72 -1.11
N GLY A 186 -23.83 -17.10 -2.10
CA GLY A 186 -24.17 -15.67 -2.13
C GLY A 186 -25.06 -15.24 -0.96
N GLY A 187 -26.02 -16.08 -0.55
CA GLY A 187 -26.93 -15.81 0.57
C GLY A 187 -26.25 -15.66 1.93
N LYS A 188 -25.03 -16.21 2.12
CA LYS A 188 -24.23 -15.97 3.33
C LYS A 188 -23.63 -14.56 3.32
N TYR A 189 -23.23 -14.07 2.15
CA TYR A 189 -22.64 -12.75 1.95
C TYR A 189 -23.68 -11.63 1.90
N LEU A 190 -24.90 -11.90 1.44
CA LEU A 190 -26.04 -10.96 1.59
C LEU A 190 -26.26 -10.60 3.06
N LYS A 191 -26.26 -11.58 3.98
CA LYS A 191 -26.39 -11.33 5.43
C LYS A 191 -25.26 -10.48 5.99
N VAL A 192 -24.03 -10.64 5.49
CA VAL A 192 -22.89 -9.80 5.86
C VAL A 192 -23.07 -8.38 5.30
N ALA A 193 -23.53 -8.23 4.05
CA ALA A 193 -23.86 -6.94 3.46
C ALA A 193 -24.97 -6.21 4.24
N ASP A 194 -26.05 -6.89 4.61
CA ASP A 194 -27.15 -6.29 5.39
C ASP A 194 -26.67 -5.82 6.78
N LYS A 195 -25.80 -6.59 7.43
CA LYS A 195 -25.15 -6.24 8.71
C LYS A 195 -24.23 -5.02 8.57
N ILE A 196 -23.48 -4.93 7.46
CA ILE A 196 -22.66 -3.76 7.13
C ILE A 196 -23.55 -2.54 6.88
N GLU A 197 -24.61 -2.65 6.07
CA GLU A 197 -25.52 -1.55 5.74
C GLU A 197 -26.22 -0.97 6.97
N GLN A 198 -26.79 -1.83 7.83
CA GLN A 198 -27.42 -1.42 9.08
C GLN A 198 -26.41 -0.70 10.00
N GLY A 199 -25.17 -1.21 10.07
CA GLY A 199 -24.09 -0.57 10.78
C GLY A 199 -23.74 0.81 10.21
N VAL A 200 -23.53 0.90 8.89
CA VAL A 200 -23.15 2.14 8.18
C VAL A 200 -24.20 3.21 8.42
N LYS A 201 -25.48 2.85 8.27
CA LYS A 201 -26.59 3.75 8.57
C LYS A 201 -26.58 4.22 10.03
N THR A 202 -26.42 3.30 10.98
CA THR A 202 -26.33 3.65 12.42
C THR A 202 -25.18 4.61 12.70
N ALA A 203 -24.01 4.39 12.09
CA ALA A 203 -22.84 5.25 12.25
C ALA A 203 -23.01 6.62 11.55
N GLN A 204 -23.72 6.69 10.43
CA GLN A 204 -24.11 7.94 9.76
C GLN A 204 -25.12 8.75 10.60
N ASP A 205 -26.14 8.09 11.17
CA ASP A 205 -27.13 8.73 12.05
C ASP A 205 -26.45 9.29 13.33
N LEU A 206 -25.52 8.52 13.93
CA LEU A 206 -24.69 8.98 15.06
C LEU A 206 -23.84 10.20 14.68
N LEU A 207 -23.18 10.18 13.52
CA LEU A 207 -22.38 11.30 13.02
C LEU A 207 -23.24 12.55 12.77
N GLY A 208 -24.42 12.38 12.16
CA GLY A 208 -25.38 13.48 11.95
C GLY A 208 -25.97 14.06 13.24
N SER A 209 -26.00 13.28 14.33
CA SER A 209 -26.37 13.78 15.66
C SER A 209 -25.22 14.43 16.45
N GLY A 210 -23.99 14.43 15.92
CA GLY A 210 -22.80 14.97 16.57
C GLY A 210 -22.10 14.04 17.56
N ASP A 211 -22.55 12.78 17.72
CA ASP A 211 -21.84 11.78 18.53
C ASP A 211 -20.71 11.12 17.73
N ASN A 212 -19.68 11.92 17.44
CA ASN A 212 -18.55 11.49 16.62
C ASN A 212 -17.78 10.32 17.26
N THR A 213 -17.83 10.15 18.59
CA THR A 213 -17.14 9.06 19.29
C THR A 213 -17.87 7.74 19.09
N GLN A 214 -19.20 7.71 19.26
CA GLN A 214 -19.98 6.50 18.97
C GLN A 214 -19.98 6.18 17.47
N ALA A 215 -20.01 7.20 16.59
CA ALA A 215 -19.89 7.02 15.15
C ALA A 215 -18.55 6.32 14.77
N ILE A 216 -17.41 6.75 15.32
CA ILE A 216 -16.12 6.09 15.12
C ILE A 216 -16.16 4.64 15.61
N ASN A 217 -16.63 4.40 16.84
CA ASN A 217 -16.68 3.05 17.42
C ASN A 217 -17.53 2.09 16.56
N LYS A 218 -18.68 2.56 16.08
CA LYS A 218 -19.56 1.78 15.20
C LYS A 218 -18.93 1.56 13.82
N ALA A 219 -18.29 2.57 13.25
CA ALA A 219 -17.54 2.44 11.99
C ALA A 219 -16.39 1.43 12.10
N GLN A 220 -15.64 1.43 13.22
CA GLN A 220 -14.59 0.45 13.51
C GLN A 220 -15.15 -0.98 13.61
N GLU A 221 -16.25 -1.18 14.33
CA GLU A 221 -16.95 -2.47 14.43
C GLU A 221 -17.29 -3.03 13.04
N ILE A 222 -17.81 -2.19 12.14
CA ILE A 222 -18.16 -2.58 10.77
C ILE A 222 -16.93 -2.90 9.93
N THR A 223 -15.86 -2.10 10.02
CA THR A 223 -14.60 -2.44 9.33
C THR A 223 -14.03 -3.77 9.81
N LYS A 224 -14.16 -4.10 11.10
CA LYS A 224 -13.76 -5.41 11.63
C LYS A 224 -14.63 -6.54 11.06
N VAL A 225 -15.94 -6.34 10.90
CA VAL A 225 -16.84 -7.31 10.24
C VAL A 225 -16.44 -7.52 8.78
N ILE A 226 -16.10 -6.46 8.04
CA ILE A 226 -15.58 -6.57 6.67
C ILE A 226 -14.26 -7.35 6.64
N ASP A 227 -13.36 -7.09 7.59
CA ASP A 227 -12.07 -7.75 7.67
C ASP A 227 -12.15 -9.24 8.05
N SER A 228 -13.13 -9.66 8.87
CA SER A 228 -13.24 -11.03 9.38
C SER A 228 -14.34 -11.89 8.76
N GLU A 229 -15.43 -11.29 8.27
CA GLU A 229 -16.59 -11.96 7.69
C GLU A 229 -16.80 -11.57 6.22
N GLY A 230 -16.02 -10.63 5.68
CA GLY A 230 -16.21 -10.08 4.34
C GLY A 230 -15.93 -11.08 3.21
N PRO A 231 -16.74 -11.10 2.14
CA PRO A 231 -16.65 -12.09 1.08
C PRO A 231 -15.29 -12.15 0.38
N LEU A 232 -14.66 -11.00 0.13
CA LEU A 232 -13.35 -10.99 -0.53
C LEU A 232 -12.24 -11.56 0.37
N ALA A 233 -12.36 -11.37 1.70
CA ALA A 233 -11.43 -11.96 2.66
C ALA A 233 -11.61 -13.48 2.78
N ASP A 234 -12.86 -13.97 2.75
CA ASP A 234 -13.18 -15.41 2.72
C ASP A 234 -12.70 -16.06 1.41
N LEU A 235 -13.01 -15.48 0.24
CA LEU A 235 -12.55 -15.99 -1.07
C LEU A 235 -11.02 -16.06 -1.17
N VAL A 236 -10.32 -14.96 -0.86
CA VAL A 236 -8.84 -14.93 -0.89
C VAL A 236 -8.24 -15.87 0.16
N GLY A 237 -8.87 -15.98 1.34
CA GLY A 237 -8.44 -16.89 2.40
C GLY A 237 -8.66 -18.37 2.07
N ASN A 238 -9.68 -18.71 1.28
CA ASN A 238 -9.93 -20.07 0.82
C ASN A 238 -8.98 -20.44 -0.33
N ALA A 239 -8.85 -19.58 -1.34
CA ALA A 239 -7.87 -19.72 -2.41
C ALA A 239 -6.44 -19.89 -1.86
N ALA A 240 -6.03 -19.11 -0.86
CA ALA A 240 -4.70 -19.25 -0.26
C ALA A 240 -4.48 -20.63 0.39
N LYS A 241 -5.52 -21.22 1.00
CA LYS A 241 -5.45 -22.55 1.63
C LYS A 241 -5.48 -23.68 0.59
N SER A 242 -6.42 -23.63 -0.37
CA SER A 242 -6.56 -24.66 -1.40
C SER A 242 -5.34 -24.68 -2.31
N PHE A 243 -4.86 -23.52 -2.77
CA PHE A 243 -3.61 -23.42 -3.52
C PHE A 243 -2.41 -23.91 -2.68
N GLY A 244 -2.34 -23.57 -1.39
CA GLY A 244 -1.30 -24.08 -0.48
C GLY A 244 -1.27 -25.61 -0.38
N SER A 245 -2.44 -26.26 -0.40
CA SER A 245 -2.52 -27.73 -0.37
C SER A 245 -2.05 -28.42 -1.65
N VAL A 246 -2.09 -27.71 -2.80
CA VAL A 246 -1.73 -28.23 -4.12
C VAL A 246 -0.29 -27.90 -4.51
N LEU A 247 0.20 -26.71 -4.18
CA LEU A 247 1.49 -26.19 -4.66
C LEU A 247 2.70 -26.55 -3.78
N GLY A 248 2.45 -26.97 -2.54
CA GLY A 248 3.50 -27.26 -1.57
C GLY A 248 4.36 -26.02 -1.26
N THR A 249 5.69 -26.18 -1.27
CA THR A 249 6.64 -25.12 -0.89
C THR A 249 7.26 -24.37 -2.06
N VAL A 250 6.95 -24.72 -3.30
CA VAL A 250 7.65 -24.18 -4.50
C VAL A 250 7.12 -22.81 -4.90
N VAL A 251 5.79 -22.64 -4.91
CA VAL A 251 5.13 -21.37 -5.27
C VAL A 251 4.29 -20.89 -4.08
N PRO A 252 4.62 -19.75 -3.45
CA PRO A 252 3.84 -19.22 -2.35
C PRO A 252 2.40 -18.87 -2.78
N PRO A 253 1.35 -19.38 -2.10
CA PRO A 253 -0.05 -19.14 -2.50
C PRO A 253 -0.43 -17.66 -2.58
N ALA A 254 0.01 -16.85 -1.62
CA ALA A 254 -0.19 -15.40 -1.64
C ALA A 254 0.52 -14.73 -2.83
N GLY A 255 1.71 -15.22 -3.20
CA GLY A 255 2.45 -14.76 -4.38
C GLY A 255 1.71 -15.07 -5.68
N LEU A 256 1.16 -16.27 -5.80
CA LEU A 256 0.34 -16.66 -6.95
C LEU A 256 -0.95 -15.83 -7.06
N ILE A 257 -1.70 -15.67 -5.96
CA ILE A 257 -2.92 -14.84 -5.95
C ILE A 257 -2.61 -13.41 -6.42
N LEU A 258 -1.53 -12.80 -5.91
CA LEU A 258 -1.10 -11.47 -6.35
C LEU A 258 -0.73 -11.44 -7.83
N ALA A 259 0.02 -12.44 -8.32
CA ALA A 259 0.42 -12.52 -9.73
C ALA A 259 -0.79 -12.67 -10.67
N LEU A 260 -1.73 -13.55 -10.33
CA LEU A 260 -2.97 -13.78 -11.09
C LEU A 260 -3.84 -12.52 -11.12
N VAL A 261 -4.10 -11.91 -9.95
CA VAL A 261 -4.88 -10.67 -9.85
C VAL A 261 -4.21 -9.53 -10.60
N ALA A 262 -2.91 -9.31 -10.41
CA ALA A 262 -2.20 -8.21 -11.08
C ALA A 262 -2.14 -8.38 -12.60
N ALA A 263 -2.00 -9.60 -13.11
CA ALA A 263 -2.09 -9.88 -14.54
C ALA A 263 -3.49 -9.63 -15.11
N THR A 264 -4.54 -10.11 -14.44
CA THR A 264 -5.94 -9.83 -14.81
C THR A 264 -6.22 -8.32 -14.83
N LEU A 265 -5.82 -7.58 -13.79
CA LEU A 265 -6.06 -6.13 -13.70
C LEU A 265 -5.24 -5.30 -14.71
N LYS A 266 -3.99 -5.69 -15.01
CA LYS A 266 -3.10 -4.92 -15.91
C LYS A 266 -3.26 -5.26 -17.39
N LEU A 267 -3.81 -6.41 -17.76
CA LEU A 267 -4.05 -6.76 -19.17
C LEU A 267 -5.39 -6.18 -19.65
N THR A 268 -5.47 -5.86 -20.93
CA THR A 268 -6.68 -5.27 -21.54
C THR A 268 -6.93 -5.85 -22.93
N GLY A 269 -8.17 -5.70 -23.43
CA GLY A 269 -8.55 -6.13 -24.77
C GLY A 269 -8.33 -7.62 -25.01
N ILE A 270 -7.78 -7.98 -26.18
CA ILE A 270 -7.55 -9.37 -26.58
C ILE A 270 -6.58 -10.11 -25.64
N PHE A 271 -5.56 -9.43 -25.10
CA PHE A 271 -4.57 -10.05 -24.23
C PHE A 271 -5.15 -10.44 -22.87
N HIS A 272 -6.10 -9.66 -22.36
CA HIS A 272 -6.89 -10.04 -21.19
C HIS A 272 -7.69 -11.32 -21.45
N GLN A 273 -8.34 -11.42 -22.61
CA GLN A 273 -9.14 -12.61 -22.94
C GLN A 273 -8.27 -13.85 -23.14
N LYS A 274 -7.09 -13.73 -23.78
CA LYS A 274 -6.10 -14.82 -23.89
C LYS A 274 -5.56 -15.24 -22.51
N TRP A 275 -5.26 -14.29 -21.63
CA TRP A 275 -4.83 -14.57 -20.26
C TRP A 275 -5.92 -15.29 -19.46
N LYS A 276 -7.16 -14.81 -19.52
CA LYS A 276 -8.32 -15.47 -18.90
C LYS A 276 -8.49 -16.89 -19.41
N ALA A 277 -8.46 -17.09 -20.74
CA ALA A 277 -8.56 -18.41 -21.33
C ALA A 277 -7.44 -19.34 -20.87
N ARG A 278 -6.20 -18.83 -20.72
CA ARG A 278 -5.09 -19.61 -20.19
C ARG A 278 -5.27 -19.99 -18.72
N VAL A 279 -5.69 -19.02 -17.89
CA VAL A 279 -5.82 -19.20 -16.44
C VAL A 279 -7.03 -20.05 -16.06
N LEU A 280 -8.10 -20.05 -16.86
CA LEU A 280 -9.32 -20.83 -16.59
C LEU A 280 -9.48 -22.05 -17.53
N HIS A 281 -8.41 -22.44 -18.24
CA HIS A 281 -8.38 -23.53 -19.24
C HIS A 281 -9.52 -23.46 -20.27
N LEU A 282 -10.03 -22.27 -20.61
CA LEU A 282 -11.08 -22.09 -21.60
C LEU A 282 -10.54 -22.34 -23.02
N PRO A 283 -11.36 -22.82 -23.97
CA PRO A 283 -10.91 -23.11 -25.32
C PRO A 283 -10.33 -21.88 -26.04
N PHE A 284 -9.17 -22.04 -26.66
CA PHE A 284 -8.53 -21.03 -27.51
C PHE A 284 -9.10 -21.07 -28.92
N SER A 285 -10.44 -21.07 -29.03
CA SER A 285 -11.13 -21.09 -30.31
C SER A 285 -10.93 -19.75 -31.05
N PRO A 286 -10.37 -19.75 -32.28
CA PRO A 286 -10.25 -18.52 -33.06
C PRO A 286 -11.62 -17.93 -33.41
N ALA A 287 -12.66 -18.77 -33.55
CA ALA A 287 -14.05 -18.33 -33.73
C ALA A 287 -14.62 -17.54 -32.53
N ALA A 288 -14.01 -17.65 -31.34
CA ALA A 288 -14.29 -16.79 -30.19
C ALA A 288 -13.51 -15.46 -30.21
N GLY A 289 -12.82 -15.15 -31.32
CA GLY A 289 -11.95 -14.00 -31.49
C GLY A 289 -10.55 -14.17 -30.85
N LEU A 290 -10.23 -15.34 -30.30
CA LEU A 290 -8.97 -15.63 -29.59
C LEU A 290 -7.82 -16.05 -30.52
N GLY A 291 -7.84 -15.62 -31.79
CA GLY A 291 -6.87 -15.99 -32.82
C GLY A 291 -5.42 -15.84 -32.35
N LEU A 292 -4.65 -16.91 -32.48
CA LEU A 292 -3.24 -16.99 -32.10
C LEU A 292 -2.35 -16.55 -33.26
N ALA A 293 -1.17 -15.99 -32.95
CA ALA A 293 -0.23 -15.63 -33.99
C ALA A 293 0.26 -16.88 -34.76
N LEU A 294 0.24 -16.83 -36.09
CA LEU A 294 0.90 -17.84 -36.93
C LEU A 294 2.42 -17.79 -36.69
N VAL A 295 3.06 -18.96 -36.70
CA VAL A 295 4.48 -19.12 -36.34
C VAL A 295 5.27 -19.86 -37.41
N ASP A 296 6.59 -19.73 -37.40
CA ASP A 296 7.46 -20.47 -38.32
C ASP A 296 7.57 -21.96 -37.96
N ALA A 297 8.09 -22.78 -38.88
CA ALA A 297 8.17 -24.23 -38.71
C ALA A 297 9.04 -24.69 -37.52
N ASN A 298 10.06 -23.93 -37.09
CA ASN A 298 10.86 -24.29 -35.92
C ASN A 298 10.07 -24.04 -34.62
N THR A 299 9.34 -22.92 -34.58
CA THR A 299 8.41 -22.63 -33.48
C THR A 299 7.29 -23.68 -33.46
N GLY A 300 6.69 -24.03 -34.61
CA GLY A 300 5.71 -25.10 -34.73
C GLY A 300 6.21 -26.47 -34.24
N PHE A 301 7.45 -26.84 -34.57
CA PHE A 301 8.12 -28.02 -34.02
C PHE A 301 8.25 -27.96 -32.49
N ALA A 302 8.65 -26.81 -31.94
CA ALA A 302 8.71 -26.62 -30.49
C ALA A 302 7.32 -26.73 -29.84
N LEU A 303 6.27 -26.17 -30.44
CA LEU A 303 4.88 -26.31 -29.96
C LEU A 303 4.44 -27.78 -29.93
N MET A 304 4.67 -28.52 -31.02
CA MET A 304 4.37 -29.96 -31.10
C MET A 304 5.08 -30.74 -29.99
N LEU A 305 6.37 -30.49 -29.75
CA LEU A 305 7.13 -31.18 -28.70
C LEU A 305 6.59 -30.92 -27.28
N HIS A 306 6.13 -29.71 -26.99
CA HIS A 306 5.59 -29.32 -25.69
C HIS A 306 4.09 -29.63 -25.52
N SER A 307 3.46 -30.25 -26.53
CA SER A 307 2.07 -30.72 -26.48
C SER A 307 2.05 -32.25 -26.41
N PRO A 308 2.10 -32.89 -25.22
CA PRO A 308 2.15 -34.34 -25.03
C PRO A 308 1.29 -35.20 -25.97
N ILE A 309 0.03 -34.84 -26.20
CA ILE A 309 -0.90 -35.60 -27.04
C ILE A 309 -0.46 -35.55 -28.50
N PHE A 310 -0.15 -34.36 -29.01
CA PHE A 310 0.29 -34.17 -30.40
C PHE A 310 1.73 -34.64 -30.64
N ASN A 311 2.62 -34.54 -29.64
CA ASN A 311 3.96 -35.13 -29.68
C ASN A 311 3.88 -36.66 -29.85
N ALA A 312 3.05 -37.33 -29.05
CA ALA A 312 2.84 -38.77 -29.15
C ALA A 312 2.21 -39.19 -30.48
N ALA A 313 1.16 -38.49 -30.92
CA ALA A 313 0.45 -38.78 -32.17
C ALA A 313 1.31 -38.56 -33.43
N PHE A 314 1.99 -37.41 -33.51
CA PHE A 314 2.72 -36.98 -34.70
C PHE A 314 4.24 -37.22 -34.62
N GLN A 315 4.72 -38.01 -33.64
CA GLN A 315 6.16 -38.26 -33.41
C GLN A 315 6.94 -38.60 -34.69
N HIS A 316 6.34 -39.43 -35.54
CA HIS A 316 6.91 -39.90 -36.80
C HIS A 316 6.91 -38.85 -37.94
N LYS A 317 6.18 -37.73 -37.78
CA LYS A 317 6.15 -36.57 -38.68
C LYS A 317 6.97 -35.38 -38.18
N LEU A 318 7.48 -35.41 -36.95
CA LEU A 318 8.28 -34.32 -36.37
C LEU A 318 9.62 -34.04 -37.10
N GLN A 319 10.00 -34.87 -38.08
CA GLN A 319 11.15 -34.64 -38.96
C GLN A 319 10.76 -34.08 -40.35
N ASP A 320 9.48 -33.88 -40.65
CA ASP A 320 8.98 -33.34 -41.91
C ASP A 320 8.64 -31.83 -41.76
N PRO A 321 9.47 -30.91 -42.30
CA PRO A 321 9.23 -29.47 -42.18
C PRO A 321 8.00 -28.98 -42.94
N ALA A 322 7.56 -29.69 -43.98
CA ALA A 322 6.38 -29.33 -44.76
C ALA A 322 5.10 -29.67 -43.98
N PHE A 323 5.05 -30.88 -43.39
CA PHE A 323 4.00 -31.26 -42.45
C PHE A 323 3.95 -30.29 -41.26
N LEU A 324 5.08 -30.06 -40.59
CA LEU A 324 5.15 -29.21 -39.39
C LEU A 324 4.60 -27.81 -39.64
N LYS A 325 5.00 -27.18 -40.76
CA LYS A 325 4.48 -25.86 -41.13
C LYS A 325 2.96 -25.92 -41.36
N GLN A 326 2.50 -26.83 -42.22
CA GLN A 326 1.09 -26.87 -42.61
C GLN A 326 0.17 -27.22 -41.42
N ALA A 327 0.53 -28.22 -40.61
CA ALA A 327 -0.22 -28.60 -39.42
C ALA A 327 -0.26 -27.46 -38.39
N THR A 328 0.85 -26.75 -38.19
CA THR A 328 0.89 -25.59 -37.28
C THR A 328 0.01 -24.44 -37.77
N ASP A 329 0.12 -24.07 -39.05
CA ASP A 329 -0.73 -23.03 -39.64
C ASP A 329 -2.22 -23.40 -39.51
N ASP A 330 -2.60 -24.63 -39.82
CA ASP A 330 -3.97 -25.13 -39.75
C ASP A 330 -4.51 -25.19 -38.32
N PHE A 331 -3.74 -25.69 -37.34
CA PHE A 331 -4.18 -25.82 -35.94
C PHE A 331 -4.37 -24.48 -35.23
N LEU A 332 -3.62 -23.45 -35.63
CA LEU A 332 -3.76 -22.08 -35.14
C LEU A 332 -4.83 -21.27 -35.91
N SER A 333 -5.22 -21.73 -37.11
CA SER A 333 -6.27 -21.11 -37.93
C SER A 333 -7.69 -21.32 -37.38
N GLU A 334 -8.66 -20.57 -37.91
CA GLU A 334 -10.10 -20.67 -37.59
C GLU A 334 -10.78 -21.95 -38.09
N SER A 335 -10.01 -22.96 -38.50
CA SER A 335 -10.51 -24.26 -38.95
C SER A 335 -11.20 -25.00 -37.80
N ASP A 336 -12.37 -25.58 -38.08
CA ASP A 336 -13.16 -26.36 -37.12
C ASP A 336 -12.52 -27.73 -36.83
N VAL A 337 -12.92 -28.33 -35.70
CA VAL A 337 -12.32 -29.57 -35.20
C VAL A 337 -12.59 -30.75 -36.13
N ASP A 338 -13.76 -30.81 -36.79
CA ASP A 338 -14.15 -31.93 -37.65
C ASP A 338 -13.35 -31.92 -38.96
N THR A 339 -13.19 -30.75 -39.59
CA THR A 339 -12.31 -30.54 -40.76
C THR A 339 -10.85 -30.89 -40.45
N LEU A 340 -10.35 -30.47 -39.28
CA LEU A 340 -8.99 -30.78 -38.86
C LEU A 340 -8.82 -32.28 -38.53
N LEU A 341 -9.84 -32.93 -37.95
CA LEU A 341 -9.85 -34.37 -37.67
C LEU A 341 -9.89 -35.20 -38.96
N GLU A 342 -10.68 -34.81 -39.97
CA GLU A 342 -10.69 -35.48 -41.28
C GLU A 342 -9.30 -35.42 -41.94
N LYS A 343 -8.63 -34.27 -41.84
CA LYS A 343 -7.32 -34.04 -42.46
C LYS A 343 -6.15 -34.70 -41.71
N TYR A 344 -6.15 -34.67 -40.37
CA TYR A 344 -4.99 -35.06 -39.56
C TYR A 344 -5.22 -36.27 -38.64
N GLY A 345 -6.48 -36.68 -38.43
CA GLY A 345 -6.83 -37.75 -37.49
C GLY A 345 -6.20 -39.10 -37.84
N ALA A 346 -6.25 -39.48 -39.12
CA ALA A 346 -5.66 -40.73 -39.61
C ALA A 346 -4.13 -40.76 -39.46
N GLU A 347 -3.45 -39.64 -39.71
CA GLU A 347 -1.99 -39.51 -39.55
C GLU A 347 -1.60 -39.56 -38.07
N GLY A 348 -2.36 -38.92 -37.17
CA GLY A 348 -2.10 -38.95 -35.73
C GLY A 348 -2.60 -40.21 -35.00
N GLY A 349 -3.25 -41.14 -35.70
CA GLY A 349 -3.86 -42.33 -35.09
C GLY A 349 -5.09 -42.04 -34.21
N PHE A 350 -5.71 -40.87 -34.35
CA PHE A 350 -6.89 -40.47 -33.58
C PHE A 350 -8.14 -41.21 -34.08
N THR A 351 -8.70 -42.05 -33.20
CA THR A 351 -9.94 -42.80 -33.46
C THR A 351 -11.18 -42.16 -32.85
N SER A 352 -11.02 -41.06 -32.10
CA SER A 352 -12.12 -40.28 -31.52
C SER A 352 -11.87 -38.77 -31.67
N GLY A 353 -12.94 -38.01 -31.91
CA GLY A 353 -12.85 -36.55 -31.99
C GLY A 353 -12.44 -35.91 -30.66
N LEU A 354 -12.82 -36.51 -29.53
CA LEU A 354 -12.47 -36.01 -28.19
C LEU A 354 -10.96 -35.97 -27.98
N SER A 355 -10.25 -37.08 -28.22
CA SER A 355 -8.80 -37.15 -28.07
C SER A 355 -8.04 -36.19 -29.00
N PHE A 356 -8.60 -35.90 -30.18
CA PHE A 356 -8.02 -34.92 -31.11
C PHE A 356 -8.28 -33.49 -30.64
N GLN A 357 -9.49 -33.19 -30.15
CA GLN A 357 -9.85 -31.90 -29.58
C GLN A 357 -9.01 -31.57 -28.34
N GLU A 358 -8.78 -32.54 -27.45
CA GLU A 358 -7.92 -32.38 -26.28
C GLU A 358 -6.49 -32.01 -26.68
N GLY A 359 -5.91 -32.72 -27.67
CA GLY A 359 -4.59 -32.38 -28.21
C GLY A 359 -4.53 -31.05 -28.94
N LEU A 360 -5.61 -30.65 -29.63
CA LEU A 360 -5.70 -29.36 -30.33
C LEU A 360 -5.75 -28.19 -29.34
N GLU A 361 -6.51 -28.32 -28.25
CA GLU A 361 -6.56 -27.31 -27.19
C GLU A 361 -5.26 -27.27 -26.36
N GLU A 362 -4.60 -28.41 -26.13
CA GLU A 362 -3.25 -28.48 -25.56
C GLU A 362 -2.22 -27.73 -26.44
N PHE A 363 -2.26 -27.96 -27.76
CA PHE A 363 -1.40 -27.28 -28.72
C PHE A 363 -1.66 -25.78 -28.78
N ARG A 364 -2.93 -25.36 -28.84
CA ARG A 364 -3.32 -23.94 -28.83
C ARG A 364 -2.93 -23.25 -27.52
N ARG A 365 -3.05 -23.93 -26.37
CA ARG A 365 -2.60 -23.44 -25.07
C ARG A 365 -1.09 -23.22 -25.04
N THR A 366 -0.30 -24.18 -25.54
CA THR A 366 1.16 -24.05 -25.69
C THR A 366 1.55 -22.86 -26.57
N ALA A 367 0.79 -22.61 -27.65
CA ALA A 367 0.99 -21.45 -28.52
C ALA A 367 0.61 -20.13 -27.85
N ALA A 368 -0.50 -20.10 -27.12
CA ALA A 368 -0.91 -18.96 -26.30
C ALA A 368 0.13 -18.63 -25.22
N ASP A 369 0.77 -19.64 -24.62
CA ASP A 369 1.79 -19.46 -23.58
C ASP A 369 3.03 -18.74 -24.11
N ASN A 370 3.51 -19.11 -25.30
CA ASN A 370 4.60 -18.41 -25.95
C ASN A 370 4.24 -16.95 -26.27
N GLU A 371 3.03 -16.69 -26.79
CA GLU A 371 2.58 -15.32 -27.11
C GLU A 371 2.44 -14.46 -25.83
N LEU A 372 1.73 -14.98 -24.82
CA LEU A 372 1.51 -14.31 -23.54
C LEU A 372 2.81 -14.05 -22.77
N LYS A 373 3.77 -14.99 -22.79
CA LYS A 373 5.09 -14.82 -22.15
C LYS A 373 5.83 -13.62 -22.70
N VAL A 374 5.93 -13.51 -24.04
CA VAL A 374 6.61 -12.39 -24.71
C VAL A 374 5.91 -11.06 -24.39
N LEU A 375 4.57 -11.04 -24.44
CA LEU A 375 3.77 -9.84 -24.17
C LEU A 375 3.88 -9.36 -22.71
N LEU A 376 3.78 -10.28 -21.75
CA LEU A 376 3.89 -9.95 -20.33
C LEU A 376 5.30 -9.49 -19.96
N GLN A 377 6.34 -10.14 -20.48
CA GLN A 377 7.73 -9.69 -20.30
C GLN A 377 7.98 -8.30 -20.91
N ALA A 378 7.38 -7.99 -22.06
CA ALA A 378 7.49 -6.67 -22.68
C ALA A 378 6.69 -5.58 -21.93
N LYS A 379 5.58 -5.93 -21.29
CA LYS A 379 4.68 -4.97 -20.61
C LYS A 379 5.09 -4.67 -19.17
N ASP A 380 5.45 -5.71 -18.41
CA ASP A 380 5.94 -5.62 -17.03
C ASP A 380 6.63 -6.95 -16.65
N PRO A 381 7.98 -7.04 -16.76
CA PRO A 381 8.71 -8.27 -16.45
C PRO A 381 8.67 -8.66 -14.97
N THR A 382 8.20 -7.77 -14.09
CA THR A 382 8.10 -8.02 -12.65
C THR A 382 6.71 -8.49 -12.21
N LEU A 383 5.72 -8.45 -13.10
CA LEU A 383 4.30 -8.67 -12.78
C LEU A 383 4.01 -10.02 -12.09
N LEU A 384 4.71 -11.07 -12.54
CA LEU A 384 4.58 -12.44 -12.02
C LEU A 384 5.70 -12.81 -11.04
N GLY A 385 6.59 -11.86 -10.71
CA GLY A 385 7.72 -12.04 -9.79
C GLY A 385 7.35 -12.61 -8.42
N PRO A 386 6.24 -12.20 -7.76
CA PRO A 386 5.82 -12.75 -6.47
C PRO A 386 5.57 -14.26 -6.46
N ALA A 387 5.32 -14.86 -7.62
CA ALA A 387 5.05 -16.28 -7.81
C ALA A 387 6.20 -17.06 -8.47
N GLY A 388 7.37 -16.43 -8.66
CA GLY A 388 8.53 -17.04 -9.32
C GLY A 388 8.63 -16.79 -10.83
N GLY A 389 7.78 -15.94 -11.40
CA GLY A 389 7.77 -15.61 -12.83
C GLY A 389 6.78 -16.43 -13.66
N TYR A 390 6.82 -16.24 -14.98
CA TYR A 390 5.79 -16.74 -15.90
C TYR A 390 5.62 -18.27 -15.86
N ASP A 391 6.71 -19.01 -16.01
CA ASP A 391 6.67 -20.48 -16.10
C ASP A 391 6.18 -21.11 -14.78
N ALA A 392 6.59 -20.56 -13.64
CA ALA A 392 6.15 -20.99 -12.31
C ALA A 392 4.66 -20.71 -12.04
N VAL A 393 4.13 -19.57 -12.55
CA VAL A 393 2.70 -19.27 -12.46
C VAL A 393 1.88 -20.26 -13.28
N LEU A 394 2.29 -20.59 -14.50
CA LEU A 394 1.54 -21.53 -15.33
C LEU A 394 1.60 -22.96 -14.79
N GLU A 395 2.77 -23.43 -14.35
CA GLU A 395 2.89 -24.75 -13.71
C GLU A 395 2.00 -24.83 -12.45
N ALA A 396 1.89 -23.74 -11.69
CA ALA A 396 1.01 -23.66 -10.53
C ALA A 396 -0.49 -23.67 -10.93
N VAL A 397 -0.88 -22.92 -11.96
CA VAL A 397 -2.24 -22.94 -12.53
C VAL A 397 -2.60 -24.36 -13.02
N ASP A 398 -1.71 -25.03 -13.72
CA ASP A 398 -1.97 -26.36 -14.28
C ASP A 398 -2.07 -27.44 -13.19
N LYS A 399 -1.36 -27.29 -12.06
CA LYS A 399 -1.57 -28.11 -10.86
C LYS A 399 -2.90 -27.80 -10.18
N ILE A 400 -3.31 -26.54 -10.10
CA ILE A 400 -4.60 -26.14 -9.52
C ILE A 400 -5.78 -26.77 -10.29
N HIS A 401 -5.69 -26.91 -11.61
CA HIS A 401 -6.73 -27.57 -12.42
C HIS A 401 -6.86 -29.08 -12.15
N GLN A 402 -5.90 -29.69 -11.45
CA GLN A 402 -5.95 -31.11 -11.06
C GLN A 402 -6.68 -31.33 -9.72
N ASP A 403 -6.94 -30.27 -8.94
CA ASP A 403 -7.72 -30.34 -7.69
C ASP A 403 -9.07 -29.59 -7.83
N PRO A 404 -10.22 -30.26 -7.67
CA PRO A 404 -11.53 -29.63 -7.83
C PRO A 404 -11.84 -28.48 -6.85
N ASN A 405 -11.22 -28.44 -5.67
CA ASN A 405 -11.46 -27.37 -4.70
C ASN A 405 -10.62 -26.13 -5.05
N ALA A 406 -9.34 -26.33 -5.38
CA ALA A 406 -8.46 -25.27 -5.83
C ALA A 406 -8.95 -24.65 -7.15
N LEU A 407 -9.42 -25.47 -8.11
CA LEU A 407 -10.02 -24.98 -9.36
C LEU A 407 -11.23 -24.08 -9.08
N LYS A 408 -12.16 -24.51 -8.21
CA LYS A 408 -13.32 -23.71 -7.82
C LYS A 408 -12.94 -22.36 -7.18
N ASP A 409 -11.93 -22.34 -6.33
CA ASP A 409 -11.45 -21.11 -5.70
C ASP A 409 -10.73 -20.20 -6.71
N LEU A 410 -10.05 -20.77 -7.71
CA LEU A 410 -9.44 -20.03 -8.83
C LEU A 410 -10.52 -19.37 -9.70
N ASP A 411 -11.54 -20.11 -10.13
CA ASP A 411 -12.68 -19.58 -10.89
C ASP A 411 -13.34 -18.42 -10.14
N ALA A 412 -13.63 -18.62 -8.85
CA ALA A 412 -14.26 -17.61 -8.01
C ALA A 412 -13.37 -16.37 -7.83
N LEU A 413 -12.05 -16.54 -7.68
CA LEU A 413 -11.08 -15.45 -7.56
C LEU A 413 -11.02 -14.61 -8.85
N ILE A 414 -10.90 -15.23 -10.02
CA ILE A 414 -10.77 -14.53 -11.30
C ILE A 414 -12.08 -13.81 -11.65
N VAL A 415 -13.23 -14.49 -11.60
CA VAL A 415 -14.54 -13.90 -11.92
C VAL A 415 -14.89 -12.75 -10.96
N THR A 416 -14.57 -12.90 -9.67
CA THR A 416 -14.73 -11.81 -8.69
C THR A 416 -13.82 -10.63 -9.02
N THR A 417 -12.55 -10.88 -9.35
CA THR A 417 -11.58 -9.83 -9.68
C THR A 417 -12.03 -9.03 -10.90
N GLU A 418 -12.43 -9.70 -11.99
CA GLU A 418 -12.96 -9.06 -13.20
C GLU A 418 -14.20 -8.21 -12.92
N LYS A 419 -15.17 -8.76 -12.17
CA LYS A 419 -16.43 -8.05 -11.91
C LYS A 419 -16.22 -6.82 -11.04
N LEU A 420 -15.37 -6.92 -10.02
CA LEU A 420 -15.03 -5.78 -9.16
C LEU A 420 -14.21 -4.73 -9.91
N GLN A 421 -13.32 -5.14 -10.82
CA GLN A 421 -12.61 -4.21 -11.72
C GLN A 421 -13.59 -3.46 -12.63
N ALA A 422 -14.59 -4.15 -13.18
CA ALA A 422 -15.64 -3.54 -14.01
C ALA A 422 -16.59 -2.60 -13.24
N GLU A 423 -16.50 -2.56 -11.91
CA GLU A 423 -17.21 -1.63 -11.02
C GLU A 423 -16.25 -0.63 -10.33
N ASP A 424 -15.08 -0.39 -10.95
CA ASP A 424 -14.03 0.55 -10.52
C ASP A 424 -13.55 0.36 -9.06
N GLN A 425 -13.69 -0.85 -8.51
CA GLN A 425 -13.27 -1.15 -7.14
C GLN A 425 -11.74 -1.27 -7.03
N PRO A 426 -11.12 -0.85 -5.90
CA PRO A 426 -9.67 -0.89 -5.72
C PRO A 426 -9.15 -2.30 -5.34
N VAL A 427 -9.44 -3.30 -6.19
CA VAL A 427 -9.24 -4.74 -5.91
C VAL A 427 -7.81 -5.08 -5.51
N GLU A 428 -6.80 -4.63 -6.26
CA GLU A 428 -5.38 -4.92 -6.00
C GLU A 428 -4.95 -4.52 -4.58
N LYS A 429 -5.41 -3.33 -4.14
CA LYS A 429 -5.10 -2.80 -2.81
C LYS A 429 -5.78 -3.61 -1.71
N ILE A 430 -7.03 -4.01 -1.91
CA ILE A 430 -7.78 -4.77 -0.89
C ILE A 430 -7.24 -6.19 -0.77
N ILE A 431 -7.00 -6.88 -1.88
CA ILE A 431 -6.43 -8.24 -1.87
C ILE A 431 -5.02 -8.25 -1.26
N SER A 432 -4.18 -7.26 -1.58
CA SER A 432 -2.84 -7.16 -0.96
C SER A 432 -2.89 -6.83 0.55
N GLU A 433 -3.85 -6.03 1.02
CA GLU A 433 -4.09 -5.87 2.47
C GLU A 433 -4.58 -7.17 3.13
N ILE A 434 -5.50 -7.91 2.52
CA ILE A 434 -6.00 -9.19 3.04
C ILE A 434 -4.85 -10.19 3.18
N LEU A 435 -4.05 -10.39 2.12
CA LEU A 435 -2.94 -11.35 2.12
C LEU A 435 -1.85 -10.97 3.13
N ARG A 436 -1.60 -9.68 3.34
CA ARG A 436 -0.64 -9.20 4.36
C ARG A 436 -1.08 -9.46 5.81
N ARG A 437 -2.38 -9.70 6.03
CA ARG A 437 -2.97 -9.97 7.36
C ARG A 437 -3.13 -11.47 7.66
N GLN A 438 -3.01 -12.34 6.66
CA GLN A 438 -3.00 -13.79 6.86
C GLN A 438 -1.73 -14.19 7.65
N PRO A 439 -1.82 -15.08 8.65
CA PRO A 439 -0.64 -15.67 9.26
C PRO A 439 0.08 -16.56 8.24
N THR A 440 1.39 -16.35 8.11
CA THR A 440 2.31 -17.14 7.27
C THR A 440 2.55 -18.55 7.82
#